data_AF-A0A535QJT0-F1
#
_entry.id   AF-A0A535QJT0-F1
#
_cell.length_a   1.000
_cell.length_b   1.000
_cell.length_c   1.000
_cell.angle_alpha   90.00
_cell.angle_beta   90.00
_cell.angle_gamma   90.00
#
_symmetry.space_group_name_H-M   'P 1'
#
loop_
_entity.id
_entity.type
_entity.pdbx_description
1 polymer ?
#
loop_
_entity_poly.entity_id
_entity_poly.type
_entity_poly.pdbx_seq_one_letter_code
_entity_poly.pdbx_strand_id
1 'polypeptide(L)'
;MLDVLGPGKFFGELSMLTGETRSASATSEEEVVTLELDRDEFFDFLRRRPEAAIDVLTELGQRLKHADDILRTRVSRNPNEEIDEHISLGQRIADIIAEFSGSIPFLLLNLVIFVIWLVANTAGPKIDQFDPFPFQFLTMAVSLEAIFLSIFVLVSQNRQAAKDRIKADMDYQVNVKAEMEMTVMASRIHDMERKLHHIHSDLLEFKGESTNHHAMQ
;
A
#
# COMPACT_ATOMS: atom_id res chain seq x y z
N MET A 1 -14.46 -16.12 -6.35
CA MET A 1 -14.42 -17.13 -5.29
C MET A 1 -13.95 -16.42 -4.02
N LEU A 2 -14.78 -16.37 -2.97
CA LEU A 2 -14.46 -15.63 -1.75
C LEU A 2 -13.55 -16.43 -0.81
N ASP A 3 -13.75 -17.75 -0.72
CA ASP A 3 -12.89 -18.68 0.04
C ASP A 3 -13.17 -20.15 -0.37
N VAL A 4 -12.28 -21.08 -0.02
CA VAL A 4 -12.43 -22.55 -0.18
C VAL A 4 -12.39 -23.19 1.20
N LEU A 5 -13.47 -23.89 1.57
CA LEU A 5 -13.62 -24.46 2.91
C LEU A 5 -13.46 -25.99 2.88
N GLY A 6 -12.59 -26.50 3.76
CA GLY A 6 -12.34 -27.94 3.93
C GLY A 6 -12.92 -28.50 5.24
N PRO A 7 -12.68 -29.79 5.53
CA PRO A 7 -13.15 -30.46 6.74
C PRO A 7 -12.79 -29.70 8.02
N GLY A 8 -13.76 -29.57 8.93
CA GLY A 8 -13.59 -28.86 10.21
C GLY A 8 -13.69 -27.33 10.13
N LYS A 9 -13.91 -26.76 8.94
CA LYS A 9 -14.24 -25.34 8.77
C LYS A 9 -15.76 -25.12 8.84
N PHE A 10 -16.18 -23.91 9.19
CA PHE A 10 -17.58 -23.49 9.28
C PHE A 10 -17.81 -22.22 8.44
N PHE A 11 -19.05 -22.00 8.03
CA PHE A 11 -19.50 -20.84 7.26
C PHE A 11 -20.92 -20.43 7.69
N GLY A 12 -21.31 -19.20 7.35
CA GLY A 12 -22.61 -18.64 7.74
C GLY A 12 -22.61 -18.05 9.17
N GLU A 13 -21.44 -17.99 9.80
CA GLU A 13 -21.23 -17.47 11.15
C GLU A 13 -21.64 -16.01 11.27
N LEU A 14 -21.43 -15.21 10.23
CA LEU A 14 -21.78 -13.80 10.24
C LEU A 14 -23.30 -13.64 10.31
N SER A 15 -24.04 -14.36 9.48
CA SER A 15 -25.51 -14.34 9.51
C SER A 15 -26.06 -14.90 10.83
N MET A 16 -25.45 -15.96 11.37
CA MET A 16 -25.80 -16.51 12.69
C MET A 16 -25.54 -15.51 13.83
N LEU A 17 -24.42 -14.79 13.82
CA LEU A 17 -24.04 -13.86 14.88
C LEU A 17 -24.81 -12.53 14.78
N THR A 18 -24.86 -11.91 13.59
CA THR A 18 -25.46 -10.59 13.38
C THR A 18 -26.98 -10.65 13.24
N GLY A 19 -27.54 -11.80 12.81
CA GLY A 19 -28.96 -11.94 12.51
C GLY A 19 -29.37 -11.33 11.17
N GLU A 20 -28.41 -10.88 10.37
CA GLU A 20 -28.64 -10.38 9.02
C GLU A 20 -28.81 -11.53 8.02
N THR A 21 -29.39 -11.25 6.85
CA THR A 21 -29.51 -12.21 5.75
C THR A 21 -28.13 -12.67 5.27
N ARG A 22 -28.05 -13.89 4.70
CA ARG A 22 -26.82 -14.52 4.19
C ARG A 22 -25.87 -13.52 3.50
N SER A 23 -24.63 -13.47 3.97
CA SER A 23 -23.59 -12.57 3.44
C SER A 23 -22.99 -13.08 2.12
N ALA A 24 -23.15 -14.37 1.83
CA ALA A 24 -22.66 -15.04 0.62
C ALA A 24 -23.51 -16.27 0.29
N SER A 25 -23.33 -16.82 -0.91
CA SER A 25 -23.89 -18.13 -1.30
C SER A 25 -22.81 -19.19 -1.21
N ALA A 26 -23.15 -20.38 -0.73
CA ALA A 26 -22.26 -21.53 -0.67
C ALA A 26 -22.68 -22.58 -1.70
N THR A 27 -21.71 -23.16 -2.41
CA THR A 27 -21.92 -24.23 -3.39
C THR A 27 -20.91 -25.33 -3.11
N SER A 28 -21.33 -26.60 -3.18
CA SER A 28 -20.42 -27.73 -3.03
C SER A 28 -19.86 -28.16 -4.39
N GLU A 29 -18.56 -28.41 -4.47
CA GLU A 29 -17.92 -29.00 -5.66
C GLU A 29 -18.00 -30.53 -5.63
N GLU A 30 -18.12 -31.11 -4.44
CA GLU A 30 -18.18 -32.55 -4.17
C GLU A 30 -19.36 -32.89 -3.22
N GLU A 31 -19.57 -34.18 -2.98
CA GLU A 31 -20.53 -34.64 -1.97
C GLU A 31 -20.02 -34.26 -0.57
N VAL A 32 -20.82 -33.47 0.17
CA VAL A 32 -20.43 -32.91 1.48
C VAL A 32 -21.48 -33.23 2.54
N VAL A 33 -21.00 -33.54 3.74
CA VAL A 33 -21.82 -33.66 4.94
C VAL A 33 -21.48 -32.50 5.87
N THR A 34 -22.52 -31.76 6.29
CA THR A 34 -22.39 -30.61 7.19
C THR A 34 -23.16 -30.86 8.47
N LEU A 35 -22.64 -30.32 9.57
CA LEU A 35 -23.39 -30.18 10.81
C LEU A 35 -24.00 -28.78 10.84
N GLU A 36 -25.31 -28.72 11.07
CA GLU A 36 -26.05 -27.47 11.22
C GLU A 36 -26.19 -27.15 12.71
N LEU A 37 -26.03 -25.88 13.06
CA LEU A 37 -26.23 -25.37 14.41
C LEU A 37 -27.12 -24.14 14.34
N ASP A 38 -28.23 -24.17 15.09
CA ASP A 38 -29.15 -23.05 15.13
C ASP A 38 -28.57 -21.89 15.97
N ARG A 39 -28.99 -20.67 15.63
CA ARG A 39 -28.59 -19.44 16.34
C ARG A 39 -28.91 -19.53 17.84
N ASP A 40 -30.11 -19.97 18.19
CA ASP A 40 -30.54 -20.02 19.59
C ASP A 40 -29.77 -21.09 20.36
N GLU A 41 -29.54 -22.25 19.73
CA GLU A 41 -28.71 -23.33 20.29
C GLU A 41 -27.25 -22.90 20.49
N PHE A 42 -26.70 -22.13 19.56
CA PHE A 42 -25.36 -21.57 19.67
C PHE A 42 -25.24 -20.59 20.85
N PHE A 43 -26.17 -19.65 20.99
CA PHE A 43 -26.13 -18.69 22.11
C PHE A 43 -26.36 -19.38 23.46
N ASP A 44 -27.25 -20.37 23.54
CA ASP A 44 -27.45 -21.17 24.74
C ASP A 44 -26.21 -21.98 25.10
N PHE A 45 -25.50 -22.52 24.10
CA PHE A 45 -24.21 -23.17 24.31
C PHE A 45 -23.17 -22.20 24.88
N LEU A 46 -23.04 -21.01 24.31
CA LEU A 46 -22.11 -19.98 24.81
C LEU A 46 -22.43 -19.54 26.24
N ARG A 47 -23.72 -19.44 26.60
CA ARG A 47 -24.14 -19.13 27.98
C ARG A 47 -23.75 -20.23 28.97
N ARG A 48 -23.83 -21.50 28.56
CA ARG A 48 -23.45 -22.64 29.40
C ARG A 48 -21.93 -22.84 29.47
N ARG A 49 -21.18 -22.36 28.47
CA ARG A 49 -19.71 -22.47 28.39
C ARG A 49 -19.05 -21.16 27.91
N PRO A 50 -18.78 -20.22 28.82
CA PRO A 50 -18.17 -18.92 28.47
C PRO A 50 -16.78 -19.04 27.84
N GLU A 51 -16.03 -20.07 28.20
CA GLU A 51 -14.68 -20.34 27.65
C GLU A 51 -14.71 -20.50 26.11
N ALA A 52 -15.76 -21.14 25.58
CA ALA A 52 -15.92 -21.31 24.13
C ALA A 52 -16.17 -19.98 23.40
N ALA A 53 -16.71 -18.97 24.08
CA ALA A 53 -16.88 -17.64 23.50
C ALA A 53 -15.52 -16.95 23.26
N ILE A 54 -14.55 -17.18 24.15
CA ILE A 54 -13.20 -16.64 24.00
C ILE A 54 -12.51 -17.28 22.80
N ASP A 55 -12.69 -18.58 22.57
CA ASP A 55 -12.12 -19.28 21.41
C ASP A 55 -12.71 -18.74 20.09
N VAL A 56 -14.03 -18.53 20.04
CA VAL A 56 -14.70 -17.93 18.87
C VAL A 56 -14.21 -16.51 18.62
N LEU A 57 -14.10 -15.67 19.66
CA LEU A 57 -13.57 -14.30 19.55
C LEU A 57 -12.11 -14.29 19.07
N THR A 58 -11.31 -15.25 19.52
CA THR A 58 -9.90 -15.40 19.11
C THR A 58 -9.78 -15.76 17.64
N GLU A 59 -10.57 -16.73 17.17
CA GLU A 59 -10.61 -17.14 15.76
C GLU A 59 -11.11 -16.01 14.85
N LEU A 60 -12.17 -15.29 15.24
CA LEU A 60 -12.66 -14.12 14.49
C LEU A 60 -11.62 -13.00 14.43
N GLY A 61 -10.89 -12.76 15.53
CA GLY A 61 -9.79 -11.79 15.57
C GLY A 61 -8.64 -12.16 14.63
N GLN A 62 -8.28 -13.44 14.56
CA GLN A 62 -7.26 -13.94 13.62
C GLN A 62 -7.71 -13.81 12.17
N ARG A 63 -8.97 -14.15 11.85
CA ARG A 63 -9.53 -13.99 10.50
C ARG A 63 -9.61 -12.53 10.06
N LEU A 64 -10.02 -11.62 10.95
CA LEU A 64 -10.06 -10.19 10.65
C LEU A 64 -8.66 -9.64 10.34
N LYS A 65 -7.67 -10.04 11.14
CA LYS A 65 -6.26 -9.68 10.89
C LYS A 65 -5.76 -10.23 9.55
N HIS A 66 -6.12 -11.47 9.20
CA HIS A 66 -5.74 -12.07 7.92
C HIS A 66 -6.38 -11.35 6.72
N ALA A 67 -7.66 -10.96 6.84
CA ALA A 67 -8.34 -10.16 5.82
C ALA A 67 -7.70 -8.76 5.66
N ASP A 68 -7.30 -8.11 6.76
CA ASP A 68 -6.57 -6.83 6.72
C ASP A 68 -5.20 -6.97 6.05
N ASP A 69 -4.45 -8.04 6.36
CA ASP A 69 -3.16 -8.33 5.72
C ASP A 69 -3.30 -8.56 4.21
N ILE A 70 -4.37 -9.23 3.76
CA ILE A 70 -4.68 -9.39 2.33
C ILE A 70 -4.97 -8.04 1.66
N LEU A 71 -5.66 -7.12 2.34
CA LEU A 71 -5.91 -5.78 1.81
C LEU A 71 -4.62 -4.95 1.76
N ARG A 72 -3.78 -5.01 2.79
CA ARG A 72 -2.47 -4.33 2.84
C ARG A 72 -1.53 -4.82 1.74
N THR A 73 -1.49 -6.12 1.48
CA THR A 73 -0.64 -6.68 0.42
C THR A 73 -1.10 -6.29 -0.99
N ARG A 74 -2.39 -6.02 -1.21
CA ARG A 74 -2.89 -5.44 -2.48
C ARG A 74 -2.56 -3.96 -2.64
N VAL A 75 -2.54 -3.18 -1.56
CA VAL A 75 -2.11 -1.77 -1.59
C VAL A 75 -0.58 -1.65 -1.70
N SER A 76 0.17 -2.66 -1.25
CA SER A 76 1.63 -2.70 -1.36
C SER A 76 2.16 -3.35 -2.65
N ARG A 77 1.31 -3.90 -3.52
CA ARG A 77 1.71 -4.34 -4.86
C ARG A 77 1.82 -3.13 -5.77
N ASN A 78 2.95 -2.47 -5.64
CA ASN A 78 3.64 -1.61 -6.61
C ASN A 78 2.74 -1.01 -7.72
N PRO A 79 2.07 0.12 -7.46
CA PRO A 79 1.39 0.92 -8.49
C PRO A 79 2.31 1.37 -9.65
N ASN A 80 3.61 1.08 -9.62
CA ASN A 80 4.47 1.22 -10.78
C ASN A 80 4.25 0.15 -11.86
N GLU A 81 3.71 -1.04 -11.55
CA GLU A 81 3.63 -2.14 -12.54
C GLU A 81 2.55 -1.94 -13.60
N GLU A 82 1.42 -1.27 -13.28
CA GLU A 82 0.36 -0.99 -14.28
C GLU A 82 0.64 0.22 -15.18
N ILE A 83 1.61 1.07 -14.85
CA ILE A 83 2.00 2.22 -15.70
C ILE A 83 2.93 1.77 -16.84
N ASP A 84 3.52 0.58 -16.74
CA ASP A 84 4.51 0.06 -17.69
C ASP A 84 3.93 -0.89 -18.77
N GLU A 85 2.61 -1.05 -18.90
CA GLU A 85 2.05 -2.02 -19.88
C GLU A 85 2.00 -1.53 -21.34
N HIS A 86 2.45 -0.31 -21.63
CA HIS A 86 2.56 0.21 -23.00
C HIS A 86 3.94 0.84 -23.29
N ILE A 87 5.03 0.12 -23.02
CA ILE A 87 6.38 0.59 -23.38
C ILE A 87 6.56 0.52 -24.90
N SER A 88 6.40 1.65 -25.57
CA SER A 88 6.89 1.82 -26.93
C SER A 88 8.44 1.80 -26.90
N LEU A 89 9.07 1.26 -27.97
CA LEU A 89 10.53 1.22 -28.08
C LEU A 89 11.19 2.60 -27.86
N GLY A 90 10.48 3.69 -28.20
CA GLY A 90 10.93 5.06 -27.95
C GLY A 90 10.98 5.43 -26.47
N GLN A 91 10.06 4.93 -25.65
CA GLN A 91 10.07 5.19 -24.19
C GLN A 91 11.23 4.48 -23.51
N ARG A 92 11.55 3.24 -23.90
CA ARG A 92 12.68 2.52 -23.31
C ARG A 92 14.02 3.18 -23.63
N ILE A 93 14.16 3.72 -24.84
CA ILE A 93 15.35 4.50 -25.25
C ILE A 93 15.40 5.84 -24.52
N ALA A 94 14.26 6.53 -24.38
CA ALA A 94 14.18 7.79 -23.64
C ALA A 94 14.61 7.62 -22.17
N ASP A 95 14.31 6.48 -21.55
CA ASP A 95 14.66 6.21 -20.15
C ASP A 95 16.14 6.05 -19.94
N ILE A 96 16.77 5.25 -20.80
CA ILE A 96 18.22 5.02 -20.77
C ILE A 96 18.95 6.34 -21.03
N ILE A 97 18.50 7.13 -22.01
CA ILE A 97 19.14 8.40 -22.35
C ILE A 97 18.91 9.44 -21.24
N ALA A 98 17.73 9.48 -20.64
CA ALA A 98 17.44 10.42 -19.57
C ALA A 98 18.26 10.14 -18.31
N GLU A 99 18.33 8.88 -17.89
CA GLU A 99 19.13 8.45 -16.74
C GLU A 99 20.63 8.69 -16.98
N PHE A 100 21.09 8.46 -18.21
CA PHE A 100 22.46 8.72 -18.61
C PHE A 100 22.81 10.22 -18.69
N SER A 101 21.92 11.05 -19.24
CA SER A 101 22.15 12.49 -19.44
C SER A 101 22.29 13.27 -18.13
N GLY A 102 21.62 12.84 -17.06
CA GLY A 102 21.70 13.47 -15.75
C GLY A 102 22.93 13.04 -14.93
N SER A 103 23.81 12.20 -15.49
CA SER A 103 24.90 11.57 -14.74
C SER A 103 26.24 12.32 -14.86
N ILE A 104 27.02 12.34 -13.78
CA ILE A 104 28.39 12.89 -13.76
C ILE A 104 29.34 12.20 -14.75
N PRO A 105 29.29 10.86 -14.96
CA PRO A 105 30.11 10.19 -15.97
C PRO A 105 29.85 10.66 -17.40
N PHE A 106 28.59 10.99 -17.76
CA PHE A 106 28.26 11.50 -19.09
C PHE A 106 28.91 12.85 -19.37
N LEU A 107 28.91 13.74 -18.37
CA LEU A 107 29.60 15.03 -18.44
C LEU A 107 31.10 14.85 -18.65
N LEU A 108 31.74 13.93 -17.91
CA LEU A 108 33.17 13.65 -18.04
C LEU A 108 33.51 13.03 -19.40
N LEU A 109 32.70 12.11 -19.91
CA LEU A 109 32.86 11.52 -21.24
C LEU A 109 32.86 12.59 -22.33
N ASN A 110 31.86 13.49 -22.30
CA ASN A 110 31.78 14.62 -23.21
C ASN A 110 33.03 15.50 -23.10
N LEU A 111 33.39 15.91 -21.88
CA LEU A 111 34.58 16.73 -21.65
C LEU A 111 35.85 16.10 -22.24
N VAL A 112 36.05 14.79 -22.08
CA VAL A 112 37.19 14.06 -22.65
C VAL A 112 37.16 14.08 -24.18
N ILE A 113 36.00 13.86 -24.80
CA ILE A 113 35.85 13.93 -26.27
C ILE A 113 36.22 15.33 -26.78
N PHE A 114 35.73 16.38 -26.12
CA PHE A 114 36.07 17.77 -26.45
C PHE A 114 37.57 18.05 -26.36
N VAL A 115 38.21 17.62 -25.27
CA VAL A 115 39.67 17.79 -25.08
C VAL A 115 40.45 17.04 -26.15
N ILE A 116 40.06 15.80 -26.47
CA ILE A 116 40.69 15.01 -27.53
C ILE A 116 40.54 15.70 -28.89
N TRP A 117 39.34 16.21 -29.21
CA TRP A 117 39.08 16.93 -30.46
C TRP A 117 39.92 18.19 -30.58
N LEU A 118 40.02 18.96 -29.49
CA LEU A 118 40.81 20.19 -29.44
C LEU A 118 42.30 19.89 -29.61
N VAL A 119 42.84 18.91 -28.90
CA VAL A 119 44.26 18.51 -29.02
C VAL A 119 44.55 17.98 -30.43
N ALA A 120 43.66 17.16 -31.01
CA ALA A 120 43.84 16.62 -32.36
C ALA A 120 43.88 17.73 -33.42
N ASN A 121 43.03 18.75 -33.32
CA ASN A 121 42.97 19.84 -34.30
C ASN A 121 44.01 20.96 -34.05
N THR A 122 44.55 21.10 -32.83
CA THR A 122 45.53 22.16 -32.49
C THR A 122 46.98 21.68 -32.42
N ALA A 123 47.24 20.45 -31.99
CA ALA A 123 48.58 19.89 -31.78
C ALA A 123 48.98 18.82 -32.81
N GLY A 124 48.10 18.50 -33.77
CA GLY A 124 48.37 17.56 -34.86
C GLY A 124 49.35 18.10 -35.92
N PRO A 125 49.88 17.24 -36.82
CA PRO A 125 50.74 17.66 -37.93
C PRO A 125 50.06 18.75 -38.77
N LYS A 126 50.82 19.74 -39.27
CA LYS A 126 50.34 20.88 -40.10
C LYS A 126 49.66 20.50 -41.44
N ILE A 127 49.37 19.24 -41.66
CA ILE A 127 48.81 18.71 -42.89
C ILE A 127 47.30 18.68 -42.69
N ASP A 128 46.64 19.72 -43.20
CA ASP A 128 45.19 19.97 -43.21
C ASP A 128 44.49 19.91 -41.85
N GLN A 129 44.44 21.07 -41.17
CA GLN A 129 43.58 21.28 -40.00
C GLN A 129 42.12 21.06 -40.40
N PHE A 130 41.55 19.91 -39.99
CA PHE A 130 40.20 19.49 -40.34
C PHE A 130 39.12 20.45 -39.84
N ASP A 131 39.28 20.97 -38.61
CA ASP A 131 38.41 21.97 -37.99
C ASP A 131 39.27 23.12 -37.42
N PRO A 132 39.66 24.12 -38.23
CA PRO A 132 40.45 25.25 -37.78
C PRO A 132 39.70 26.11 -36.76
N PHE A 133 40.42 26.78 -35.86
CA PHE A 133 39.85 27.76 -34.94
C PHE A 133 39.01 28.79 -35.73
N PRO A 134 37.71 28.97 -35.45
CA PRO A 134 36.98 28.77 -34.18
C PRO A 134 36.18 27.45 -34.01
N PHE A 135 36.54 26.35 -34.70
CA PHE A 135 35.91 25.01 -34.58
C PHE A 135 34.41 24.97 -34.95
N GLN A 136 34.11 25.24 -36.22
CA GLN A 136 32.72 25.31 -36.73
C GLN A 136 32.01 23.94 -36.67
N PHE A 137 32.72 22.84 -36.94
CA PHE A 137 32.11 21.50 -36.96
C PHE A 137 31.80 20.99 -35.56
N LEU A 138 32.73 21.16 -34.62
CA LEU A 138 32.51 20.84 -33.21
C LEU A 138 31.31 21.63 -32.66
N THR A 139 31.26 22.93 -32.94
CA THR A 139 30.17 23.81 -32.47
C THR A 139 28.81 23.36 -33.01
N MET A 140 28.75 22.98 -34.30
CA MET A 140 27.52 22.46 -34.91
C MET A 140 27.07 21.14 -34.26
N ALA A 141 27.98 20.18 -34.11
CA ALA A 141 27.69 18.88 -33.51
C ALA A 141 27.14 19.03 -32.08
N VAL A 142 27.79 19.86 -31.27
CA VAL A 142 27.41 20.10 -29.87
C VAL A 142 26.07 20.81 -29.77
N SER A 143 25.80 21.77 -30.66
CA SER A 143 24.50 22.46 -30.68
C SER A 143 23.34 21.50 -30.97
N LEU A 144 23.56 20.54 -31.89
CA LEU A 144 22.57 19.53 -32.22
C LEU A 144 22.40 18.53 -31.06
N GLU A 145 23.49 18.07 -30.47
CA GLU A 145 23.49 17.18 -29.30
C GLU A 145 22.73 17.82 -28.12
N ALA A 146 22.95 19.10 -27.84
CA ALA A 146 22.28 19.83 -26.77
C ALA A 146 20.77 19.92 -26.96
N ILE A 147 20.27 20.08 -28.19
CA ILE A 147 18.84 20.07 -28.50
C ILE A 147 18.23 18.70 -28.18
N PHE A 148 18.88 17.62 -28.63
CA PHE A 148 18.42 16.26 -28.33
C PHE A 148 18.40 15.97 -26.83
N LEU A 149 19.47 16.31 -26.11
CA LEU A 149 19.55 16.14 -24.66
C LEU A 149 18.45 16.92 -23.94
N SER A 150 18.21 18.17 -24.34
CA SER A 150 17.18 19.01 -23.72
C SER A 150 15.77 18.42 -23.90
N ILE A 151 15.46 17.89 -25.08
CA ILE A 151 14.18 17.22 -25.34
C ILE A 151 14.03 15.97 -24.47
N PHE A 152 15.08 15.13 -24.38
CA PHE A 152 15.03 13.92 -23.56
C PHE A 152 14.91 14.23 -22.07
N VAL A 153 15.65 15.23 -21.58
CA VAL A 153 15.52 15.71 -20.21
C VAL A 153 14.10 16.21 -19.94
N LEU A 154 13.52 17.00 -20.83
CA LEU A 154 12.16 17.53 -20.67
C LEU A 154 11.10 16.41 -20.63
N VAL A 155 11.22 15.42 -21.51
CA VAL A 155 10.33 14.24 -21.53
C VAL A 155 10.47 13.44 -20.24
N SER A 156 11.71 13.21 -19.77
CA SER A 156 11.96 12.51 -18.51
C SER A 156 11.38 13.25 -17.31
N GLN A 157 11.59 14.57 -17.23
CA GLN A 157 11.05 15.41 -16.17
C GLN A 157 9.52 15.39 -16.16
N ASN A 158 8.88 15.54 -17.32
CA ASN A 158 7.42 15.49 -17.43
C ASN A 158 6.85 14.15 -16.93
N ARG A 159 7.57 13.06 -17.21
CA ARG A 159 7.19 11.72 -16.78
C ARG A 159 7.43 11.49 -15.28
N GLN A 160 8.57 11.92 -14.74
CA GLN A 160 8.84 11.86 -13.30
C GLN A 160 7.78 12.66 -12.53
N ALA A 161 7.45 13.87 -12.99
CA ALA A 161 6.39 14.68 -12.40
C ALA A 161 5.02 13.99 -12.41
N ALA A 162 4.68 13.26 -13.47
CA ALA A 162 3.46 12.47 -13.53
C ALA A 162 3.46 11.31 -12.51
N LYS A 163 4.57 10.58 -12.37
CA LYS A 163 4.74 9.52 -11.37
C LYS A 163 4.67 10.08 -9.94
N ASP A 164 5.37 11.19 -9.68
CA ASP A 164 5.37 11.86 -8.38
C ASP A 164 3.98 12.34 -7.98
N ARG A 165 3.18 12.83 -8.95
CA ARG A 165 1.79 13.25 -8.70
C ARG A 165 0.90 12.10 -8.26
N ILE A 166 1.00 10.93 -8.91
CA ILE A 166 0.22 9.74 -8.53
C ILE A 166 0.63 9.27 -7.14
N LYS A 167 1.94 9.22 -6.86
CA LYS A 167 2.46 8.87 -5.55
C LYS A 167 1.93 9.80 -4.45
N ALA A 168 1.96 11.11 -4.69
CA ALA A 168 1.44 12.10 -3.76
C ALA A 168 -0.06 11.92 -3.48
N ASP A 169 -0.86 11.57 -4.49
CA ASP A 169 -2.29 11.31 -4.32
C ASP A 169 -2.56 10.06 -3.45
N MET A 170 -1.82 8.97 -3.69
CA MET A 170 -1.91 7.77 -2.85
C MET A 170 -1.46 8.02 -1.41
N ASP A 171 -0.33 8.71 -1.22
CA ASP A 171 0.18 9.06 0.10
C ASP A 171 -0.85 9.92 0.86
N TYR A 172 -1.52 10.84 0.16
CA TYR A 172 -2.64 11.61 0.71
C TYR A 172 -3.81 10.71 1.13
N GLN A 173 -4.25 9.78 0.27
CA GLN A 173 -5.36 8.87 0.60
C GLN A 173 -5.04 7.97 1.81
N VAL A 174 -3.82 7.44 1.90
CA VAL A 174 -3.37 6.65 3.05
C VAL A 174 -3.39 7.49 4.32
N ASN A 175 -2.89 8.73 4.26
CA ASN A 175 -2.88 9.63 5.41
C ASN A 175 -4.29 9.95 5.91
N VAL A 176 -5.22 10.29 4.99
CA VAL A 176 -6.63 10.54 5.33
C VAL A 176 -7.29 9.31 5.94
N LYS A 177 -7.03 8.12 5.39
CA LYS A 177 -7.55 6.86 5.96
C LYS A 177 -7.01 6.61 7.37
N ALA A 178 -5.72 6.81 7.59
CA ALA A 178 -5.11 6.67 8.90
C ALA A 178 -5.72 7.65 9.93
N GLU A 179 -5.99 8.90 9.52
CA GLU A 179 -6.64 9.90 10.37
C GLU A 179 -8.07 9.50 10.76
N MET A 180 -8.84 8.97 9.81
CA MET A 180 -10.19 8.45 10.09
C MET A 180 -10.13 7.27 11.07
N GLU A 181 -9.23 6.30 10.85
CA GLU A 181 -9.07 5.14 11.73
C GLU A 181 -8.66 5.55 13.15
N MET A 182 -7.75 6.52 13.29
CA MET A 182 -7.36 7.09 14.59
C MET A 182 -8.55 7.73 15.30
N THR A 183 -9.37 8.49 14.58
CA THR A 183 -10.57 9.14 15.14
C THR A 183 -11.57 8.08 15.64
N VAL A 184 -11.78 7.02 14.86
CA VAL A 184 -12.66 5.90 15.25
C VAL A 184 -12.11 5.17 16.47
N MET A 185 -10.80 4.90 16.53
CA MET A 185 -10.17 4.29 17.70
C MET A 185 -10.35 5.15 18.95
N ALA A 186 -10.13 6.47 18.84
CA ALA A 186 -10.32 7.40 19.96
C ALA A 186 -11.77 7.38 20.48
N SER A 187 -12.76 7.36 19.58
CA SER A 187 -14.17 7.22 19.97
C SER A 187 -14.44 5.90 20.70
N ARG A 188 -13.89 4.78 20.23
CA ARG A 188 -14.07 3.47 20.89
C ARG A 188 -13.43 3.41 22.26
N ILE A 189 -12.24 4.02 22.43
CA ILE A 189 -11.58 4.13 23.73
C ILE A 189 -12.45 4.94 24.70
N HIS A 190 -12.99 6.07 24.25
CA HIS A 190 -13.87 6.89 25.09
C HIS A 190 -15.17 6.16 25.49
N ASP A 191 -15.75 5.36 24.59
CA ASP A 191 -16.89 4.51 24.90
C ASP A 191 -16.55 3.42 25.92
N MET A 192 -15.37 2.81 25.80
CA MET A 192 -14.88 1.83 26.78
C MET A 192 -14.65 2.48 28.16
N GLU A 193 -14.07 3.67 28.20
CA GLU A 193 -13.89 4.45 29.43
C GLU A 193 -15.22 4.72 30.12
N ARG A 194 -16.25 5.15 29.36
CA ARG A 194 -17.60 5.38 29.91
C ARG A 194 -18.23 4.11 30.48
N LYS A 195 -18.11 2.97 29.78
CA LYS A 195 -18.61 1.69 30.27
C LYS A 195 -17.89 1.23 31.53
N LEU A 196 -16.57 1.42 31.61
CA LEU A 196 -15.81 1.14 32.82
C LEU A 196 -16.23 2.02 33.99
N HIS A 197 -16.48 3.32 33.76
CA HIS A 197 -17.01 4.22 34.79
C HIS A 197 -18.38 3.78 35.30
N HIS A 198 -19.29 3.37 34.41
CA HIS A 198 -20.60 2.84 34.80
C HIS A 198 -20.49 1.54 35.59
N ILE A 199 -19.68 0.58 35.14
CA ILE A 199 -19.45 -0.66 35.89
C ILE A 199 -18.86 -0.37 37.28
N HIS A 200 -17.92 0.58 37.36
CA HIS A 200 -17.33 0.99 38.64
C HIS A 200 -18.37 1.65 39.57
N SER A 201 -19.26 2.51 39.06
CA SER A 201 -20.33 3.10 39.87
C SER A 201 -21.32 2.05 40.37
N ASP A 202 -21.73 1.12 39.51
CA ASP A 202 -22.69 0.06 39.87
C ASP A 202 -22.11 -0.87 40.95
N LEU A 203 -20.81 -1.19 40.87
CA LEU A 203 -20.10 -1.96 41.90
C LEU A 203 -20.03 -1.23 43.25
N LEU A 204 -19.92 0.10 43.24
CA LEU A 204 -19.93 0.91 44.46
C LEU A 204 -21.31 0.96 45.10
N GLU A 205 -22.39 1.09 44.31
CA GLU A 205 -23.77 1.04 44.81
C GLU A 205 -24.11 -0.33 45.40
N PHE A 206 -23.78 -1.43 44.70
CA PHE A 206 -24.03 -2.79 45.18
C PHE A 206 -23.30 -3.09 46.50
N LYS A 207 -22.07 -2.59 46.66
CA LYS A 207 -21.30 -2.71 47.90
C LYS A 207 -21.91 -1.88 49.04
N GLY A 208 -22.49 -0.72 48.72
CA GLY A 208 -23.20 0.12 49.68
C GLY A 208 -24.47 -0.53 50.23
N GLU A 209 -25.28 -1.15 49.37
CA GLU A 209 -26.50 -1.87 49.79
C GLU A 209 -26.19 -3.12 50.63
N SER A 210 -25.16 -3.88 50.25
CA SER A 210 -24.75 -5.09 51.00
C SER A 210 -24.23 -4.76 52.41
N THR A 211 -23.58 -3.61 52.59
CA THR A 211 -23.10 -3.13 53.91
C THR A 211 -24.25 -2.68 54.82
N ASN A 212 -25.32 -2.12 54.24
CA ASN A 212 -26.47 -1.61 55.02
C ASN A 212 -27.38 -2.74 55.52
N HIS A 213 -27.50 -3.84 54.78
CA HIS A 213 -28.27 -5.02 55.22
C HIS A 213 -27.60 -5.80 56.36
N HIS A 214 -26.27 -5.77 56.50
CA HIS A 214 -25.58 -6.39 57.66
C HIS A 214 -25.60 -5.51 58.93
N ALA A 215 -25.90 -4.22 58.83
CA ALA A 215 -25.99 -3.32 59.98
C ALA A 215 -27.39 -3.25 60.63
N MET A 216 -28.41 -3.84 59.98
CA MET A 216 -29.82 -3.85 60.45
C MET A 216 -30.28 -5.20 61.04
N GLN A 217 -29.40 -6.20 61.17
CA GLN A 217 -29.62 -7.42 61.96
C GLN A 217 -28.71 -7.40 63.20
#